data_AF-A0A7S3IKI2-F1
#
_entry.id   AF-A0A7S3IKI2-F1
#
_cell.length_a   1.000
_cell.length_b   1.000
_cell.length_c   1.000
_cell.angle_alpha   90.00
_cell.angle_beta   90.00
_cell.angle_gamma   90.00
#
_symmetry.space_group_name_H-M   'P 1'
#
loop_
_entity.id
_entity.type
_entity.pdbx_description
1 polymer ?
#
loop_
_entity_poly.entity_id
_entity_poly.type
_entity_poly.pdbx_seq_one_letter_code
_entity_poly.pdbx_strand_id
1 'polypeptide(L)'
;MGVCDISADYEGCVEFTKRFTSIEEPFLVYDGQEKTFYEKIADAKENCVLFHCVDHLPAEMPVEASHHFGEKLFPFVKSVVESPINKSFEEQTKDLPPEIANAVICSNGKLTPNFRYIPDLRKINEKEAQQKRYEEEAPKKGIPRNLSIVTLSLKGHLFDTKCFNSCIDICEEHSVQFRVIGWDIGNQSTQFSSVSLQMVAREKLKLSDALDKIEEVAEKCNVELENVEESTMA
;
A
#
# COMPACT_ATOMS: atom_id res chain seq x y z
N MET A 1 -2.65 -32.82 -7.68
CA MET A 1 -3.70 -31.78 -7.69
C MET A 1 -3.18 -30.61 -8.53
N GLY A 2 -4.04 -29.96 -9.31
CA GLY A 2 -3.67 -28.80 -10.11
C GLY A 2 -4.57 -27.60 -9.80
N VAL A 3 -4.01 -26.40 -9.84
CA VAL A 3 -4.70 -25.12 -9.67
C VAL A 3 -4.42 -24.26 -10.90
N CYS A 4 -5.49 -23.77 -11.52
CA CYS A 4 -5.41 -22.79 -12.59
C CYS A 4 -6.02 -21.49 -12.08
N ASP A 5 -5.19 -20.47 -11.93
CA ASP A 5 -5.62 -19.13 -11.56
C ASP A 5 -5.78 -18.29 -12.84
N ILE A 6 -7.04 -18.05 -13.21
CA ILE A 6 -7.40 -17.29 -14.42
C ILE A 6 -7.40 -15.78 -14.19
N SER A 7 -7.41 -15.33 -12.93
CA SER A 7 -7.41 -13.89 -12.64
C SER A 7 -6.03 -13.31 -12.90
N ALA A 8 -4.99 -14.12 -12.67
CA ALA A 8 -3.59 -13.74 -12.85
C ALA A 8 -3.24 -12.40 -12.16
N ASP A 9 -3.84 -12.19 -11.00
CA ASP A 9 -3.54 -11.04 -10.16
C ASP A 9 -2.44 -11.41 -9.17
N TYR A 10 -1.42 -10.54 -9.06
CA TYR A 10 -0.35 -10.72 -8.08
C TYR A 10 -0.95 -10.70 -6.66
N GLU A 11 -0.78 -11.80 -5.93
CA GLU A 11 -1.37 -12.02 -4.59
C GLU A 11 -2.90 -11.80 -4.57
N GLY A 12 -3.58 -12.22 -5.65
CA GLY A 12 -5.03 -12.07 -5.82
C GLY A 12 -5.85 -13.19 -5.19
N CYS A 13 -6.72 -13.83 -5.98
CA CYS A 13 -7.66 -14.86 -5.51
C CYS A 13 -6.97 -16.08 -4.91
N VAL A 14 -5.77 -16.40 -5.37
CA VAL A 14 -4.90 -17.41 -4.80
C VAL A 14 -3.72 -16.70 -4.15
N GLU A 15 -3.62 -16.78 -2.82
CA GLU A 15 -2.62 -16.02 -2.01
C GLU A 15 -1.17 -16.24 -2.48
N PHE A 16 -0.85 -17.44 -2.98
CA PHE A 16 0.49 -17.76 -3.43
C PHE A 16 0.79 -17.39 -4.89
N THR A 17 -0.13 -16.74 -5.62
CA THR A 17 0.09 -16.23 -6.98
C THR A 17 1.09 -15.08 -6.99
N LYS A 18 2.38 -15.41 -6.90
CA LYS A 18 3.50 -14.46 -6.91
C LYS A 18 4.36 -14.54 -8.16
N ARG A 19 4.11 -15.54 -9.00
CA ARG A 19 4.75 -15.76 -10.29
C ARG A 19 3.68 -16.05 -11.34
N PHE A 20 3.87 -15.50 -12.53
CA PHE A 20 3.06 -15.77 -13.71
C PHE A 20 3.79 -16.77 -14.60
N THR A 21 3.02 -17.63 -15.26
CA THR A 21 3.52 -18.57 -16.27
C THR A 21 3.39 -17.95 -17.66
N SER A 22 4.21 -18.39 -18.62
CA SER A 22 4.07 -17.99 -20.02
C SER A 22 3.41 -19.09 -20.84
N ILE A 23 3.05 -18.81 -22.09
CA ILE A 23 2.51 -19.84 -23.00
C ILE A 23 3.57 -20.92 -23.28
N GLU A 24 4.86 -20.54 -23.33
CA GLU A 24 5.97 -21.47 -23.54
C GLU A 24 6.26 -22.34 -22.31
N GLU A 25 6.09 -21.77 -21.11
CA GLU A 25 6.26 -22.46 -19.83
C GLU A 25 4.99 -22.31 -18.97
N PRO A 26 3.89 -23.02 -19.32
CA PRO A 26 2.54 -22.77 -18.76
C PRO A 26 2.34 -23.32 -17.36
N PHE A 27 3.28 -24.14 -16.85
CA PHE A 27 3.14 -24.80 -15.58
C PHE A 27 4.34 -24.55 -14.66
N LEU A 28 4.04 -24.23 -13.41
CA LEU A 28 4.97 -24.29 -12.29
C LEU A 28 4.48 -25.33 -11.29
N VAL A 29 5.31 -25.68 -10.34
CA VAL A 29 4.92 -26.55 -9.22
C VAL A 29 5.15 -25.81 -7.92
N TYR A 30 4.11 -25.69 -7.09
CA TYR A 30 4.14 -24.96 -5.83
C TYR A 30 4.20 -25.92 -4.64
N ASP A 31 5.16 -25.69 -3.75
CA ASP A 31 5.24 -26.35 -2.43
C ASP A 31 4.66 -25.42 -1.36
N GLY A 32 3.51 -25.80 -0.80
CA GLY A 32 2.84 -25.03 0.24
C GLY A 32 3.52 -25.07 1.62
N GLN A 33 4.44 -26.03 1.86
CA GLN A 33 5.19 -26.11 3.11
C GLN A 33 6.36 -25.13 3.10
N GLU A 34 7.18 -25.19 2.04
CA GLU A 34 8.35 -24.31 1.86
C GLU A 34 7.96 -22.93 1.32
N LYS A 35 6.74 -22.81 0.78
CA LYS A 35 6.23 -21.62 0.08
C LYS A 35 7.09 -21.23 -1.14
N THR A 36 7.55 -22.22 -1.89
CA THR A 36 8.44 -22.05 -3.04
C THR A 36 7.85 -22.61 -4.33
N PHE A 37 8.33 -22.10 -5.46
CA PHE A 37 7.99 -22.60 -6.80
C PHE A 37 9.16 -23.38 -7.39
N TYR A 38 8.84 -24.49 -8.06
CA TYR A 38 9.72 -25.29 -8.90
C TYR A 38 9.28 -25.15 -10.36
N GLU A 39 10.23 -24.97 -11.26
CA GLU A 39 9.95 -24.78 -12.71
C GLU A 39 9.69 -26.11 -13.42
N LYS A 40 10.26 -27.20 -12.91
CA LYS A 40 10.09 -28.54 -13.47
C LYS A 40 9.41 -29.45 -12.46
N ILE A 41 8.48 -30.25 -12.98
CA ILE A 41 7.79 -31.28 -12.19
C ILE A 41 8.78 -32.29 -11.62
N ALA A 42 9.88 -32.56 -12.32
CA ALA A 42 10.92 -33.48 -11.86
C ALA A 42 11.67 -33.00 -10.60
N ASP A 43 11.70 -31.68 -10.36
CA ASP A 43 12.38 -31.08 -9.21
C ASP A 43 11.44 -30.92 -8.00
N ALA A 44 10.14 -31.23 -8.17
CA ALA A 44 9.13 -31.07 -7.14
C ALA A 44 9.15 -32.20 -6.11
N LYS A 45 8.83 -31.86 -4.85
CA LYS A 45 8.65 -32.81 -3.76
C LYS A 45 7.28 -33.49 -3.82
N GLU A 46 7.07 -34.47 -2.95
CA GLU A 46 5.74 -35.03 -2.71
C GLU A 46 4.78 -33.95 -2.18
N ASN A 47 3.49 -34.04 -2.55
CA ASN A 47 2.42 -33.12 -2.16
C ASN A 47 2.50 -31.68 -2.71
N CYS A 48 3.32 -31.41 -3.73
CA CYS A 48 3.27 -30.13 -4.43
C CYS A 48 2.03 -30.00 -5.33
N VAL A 49 1.64 -28.76 -5.62
CA VAL A 49 0.49 -28.40 -6.47
C VAL A 49 1.00 -27.97 -7.84
N LEU A 50 0.48 -28.57 -8.91
CA LEU A 50 0.70 -28.05 -10.26
C LEU A 50 -0.05 -26.72 -10.40
N PHE A 51 0.64 -25.67 -10.77
CA PHE A 51 0.11 -24.32 -10.82
C PHE A 51 0.22 -23.74 -12.23
N HIS A 52 -0.84 -23.10 -12.69
CA HIS A 52 -0.95 -22.47 -14.00
C HIS A 52 -1.58 -21.09 -13.84
N CYS A 53 -0.91 -20.06 -14.36
CA CYS A 53 -1.29 -18.65 -14.20
C CYS A 53 -0.77 -17.81 -15.37
N VAL A 54 -1.29 -18.07 -16.57
CA VAL A 54 -0.99 -17.29 -17.78
C VAL A 54 -1.93 -16.08 -17.83
N ASP A 55 -1.36 -14.88 -17.93
CA ASP A 55 -2.10 -13.59 -17.87
C ASP A 55 -2.76 -13.18 -19.19
N HIS A 56 -2.43 -13.85 -20.30
CA HIS A 56 -2.97 -13.56 -21.64
C HIS A 56 -3.54 -14.79 -22.33
N LEU A 57 -4.29 -15.62 -21.60
CA LEU A 57 -4.88 -16.87 -22.11
C LEU A 57 -5.66 -16.77 -23.43
N PRO A 58 -6.41 -15.69 -23.74
CA PRO A 58 -7.05 -15.58 -25.06
C PRO A 58 -6.08 -15.69 -26.25
N ALA A 59 -4.79 -15.40 -26.05
CA ALA A 59 -3.77 -15.54 -27.08
C ALA A 59 -3.47 -17.00 -27.45
N GLU A 60 -3.87 -17.99 -26.62
CA GLU A 60 -3.75 -19.41 -26.95
C GLU A 60 -4.74 -19.85 -28.05
N MET A 61 -5.83 -19.09 -28.24
CA MET A 61 -6.80 -19.26 -29.32
C MET A 61 -6.91 -17.96 -30.12
N PRO A 62 -5.84 -17.55 -30.83
CA PRO A 62 -5.69 -16.19 -31.33
C PRO A 62 -6.72 -15.85 -32.42
N VAL A 63 -7.11 -16.84 -33.23
CA VAL A 63 -8.10 -16.66 -34.31
C VAL A 63 -9.49 -16.44 -33.70
N GLU A 64 -9.89 -17.29 -32.76
CA GLU A 64 -11.18 -17.24 -32.09
C GLU A 64 -11.31 -15.98 -31.24
N ALA A 65 -10.27 -15.63 -30.48
CA ALA A 65 -10.24 -14.42 -29.66
C ALA A 65 -10.35 -13.16 -30.53
N SER A 66 -9.63 -13.11 -31.65
CA SER A 66 -9.70 -11.99 -32.60
C SER A 66 -11.08 -11.87 -33.25
N HIS A 67 -11.68 -12.99 -33.66
CA HIS A 67 -13.02 -12.99 -34.23
C HIS A 67 -14.05 -12.52 -33.20
N HIS A 68 -14.02 -13.08 -31.99
CA HIS A 68 -14.95 -12.72 -30.93
C HIS A 68 -14.83 -11.24 -30.53
N PHE A 69 -13.62 -10.75 -30.31
CA PHE A 69 -13.38 -9.34 -30.00
C PHE A 69 -13.85 -8.43 -31.14
N GLY A 70 -13.53 -8.79 -32.39
CA GLY A 70 -13.97 -8.07 -33.58
C GLY A 70 -15.49 -7.96 -33.68
N GLU A 71 -16.21 -9.07 -33.49
CA GLU A 71 -17.68 -9.09 -33.49
C GLU A 71 -18.30 -8.18 -32.42
N LYS A 72 -17.67 -8.08 -31.25
CA LYS A 72 -18.12 -7.19 -30.16
C LYS A 72 -17.75 -5.73 -30.41
N LEU A 73 -16.62 -5.46 -31.06
CA LEU A 73 -16.17 -4.11 -31.36
C LEU A 73 -16.90 -3.49 -32.57
N PHE A 74 -17.20 -4.30 -33.58
CA PHE A 74 -17.74 -3.86 -34.87
C PHE A 74 -18.98 -2.94 -34.79
N PRO A 75 -19.95 -3.17 -33.87
CA PRO A 75 -21.11 -2.28 -33.70
C PRO A 75 -20.74 -0.84 -33.36
N PHE A 76 -19.60 -0.61 -32.68
CA PHE A 76 -19.16 0.72 -32.26
C PHE A 76 -18.34 1.44 -33.33
N VAL A 77 -17.69 0.70 -34.24
CA VAL A 77 -16.70 1.24 -35.18
C VAL A 77 -17.26 2.37 -36.03
N LYS A 78 -18.48 2.20 -36.57
CA LYS A 78 -19.10 3.20 -37.43
C LYS A 78 -19.27 4.55 -36.71
N SER A 79 -19.86 4.54 -35.52
CA SER A 79 -20.09 5.76 -34.74
C SER A 79 -18.79 6.44 -34.32
N VAL A 80 -17.74 5.65 -34.03
CA VAL A 80 -16.41 6.19 -33.72
C VAL A 80 -15.80 6.88 -34.94
N VAL A 81 -15.87 6.25 -36.11
CA VAL A 81 -15.31 6.80 -37.36
C VAL A 81 -16.06 8.06 -37.83
N GLU A 82 -17.38 8.11 -37.63
CA GLU A 82 -18.20 9.27 -37.98
C GLU A 82 -18.05 10.44 -37.00
N SER A 83 -17.49 10.21 -35.81
CA SER A 83 -17.27 11.24 -34.79
C SER A 83 -16.10 12.16 -35.19
N PRO A 84 -16.33 13.48 -35.34
CA PRO A 84 -15.29 14.41 -35.79
C PRO A 84 -14.32 14.79 -34.66
N ILE A 85 -13.05 14.49 -34.87
CA ILE A 85 -11.94 14.72 -33.92
C ILE A 85 -11.72 16.19 -33.52
N ASN A 86 -12.21 17.13 -34.33
CA ASN A 86 -12.05 18.57 -34.09
C ASN A 86 -13.05 19.13 -33.06
N LYS A 87 -14.11 18.39 -32.76
CA LYS A 87 -15.08 18.77 -31.72
C LYS A 87 -14.47 18.63 -30.33
N SER A 88 -15.01 19.39 -29.38
CA SER A 88 -14.71 19.17 -27.96
C SER A 88 -15.24 17.81 -27.50
N PHE A 89 -14.66 17.26 -26.43
CA PHE A 89 -15.11 15.97 -25.88
C PHE A 89 -16.62 15.98 -25.54
N GLU A 90 -17.13 17.08 -24.96
CA GLU A 90 -18.55 17.24 -24.60
C GLU A 90 -19.49 17.23 -25.81
N GLU A 91 -19.00 17.60 -26.99
CA GLU A 91 -19.76 17.50 -28.22
C GLU A 91 -19.62 16.11 -28.86
N GLN A 92 -18.44 15.49 -28.76
CA GLN A 92 -18.22 14.12 -29.24
C GLN A 92 -19.05 13.09 -28.47
N THR A 93 -19.35 13.30 -27.19
CA THR A 93 -20.23 12.39 -26.42
C THR A 93 -21.64 12.30 -26.96
N LYS A 94 -22.08 13.24 -27.81
CA LYS A 94 -23.37 13.18 -28.51
C LYS A 94 -23.33 12.29 -29.75
N ASP A 95 -22.16 12.15 -30.35
CA ASP A 95 -21.94 11.34 -31.55
C ASP A 95 -21.51 9.90 -31.18
N LEU A 96 -20.83 9.73 -30.03
CA LEU A 96 -20.29 8.45 -29.57
C LEU A 96 -21.33 7.64 -28.77
N PRO A 97 -21.31 6.30 -28.90
CA PRO A 97 -22.01 5.42 -27.97
C PRO A 97 -21.53 5.65 -26.53
N PRO A 98 -22.41 5.58 -25.53
CA PRO A 98 -22.06 5.85 -24.15
C PRO A 98 -20.95 4.93 -23.62
N GLU A 99 -20.90 3.68 -24.08
CA GLU A 99 -19.84 2.72 -23.74
C GLU A 99 -18.46 3.22 -24.17
N ILE A 100 -18.37 3.76 -25.40
CA ILE A 100 -17.12 4.33 -25.91
C ILE A 100 -16.81 5.65 -25.23
N ALA A 101 -17.78 6.55 -25.12
CA ALA A 101 -17.58 7.87 -24.50
C ALA A 101 -17.03 7.74 -23.06
N ASN A 102 -17.56 6.79 -22.29
CA ASN A 102 -17.09 6.52 -20.93
C ASN A 102 -15.69 5.88 -20.88
N ALA A 103 -15.29 5.17 -21.94
CA ALA A 103 -13.97 4.54 -22.07
C ALA A 103 -12.88 5.49 -22.61
N VAL A 104 -13.23 6.68 -23.13
CA VAL A 104 -12.24 7.66 -23.61
C VAL A 104 -11.47 8.24 -22.43
N ILE A 105 -10.18 7.89 -22.30
CA ILE A 105 -9.30 8.38 -21.22
C ILE A 105 -8.84 9.82 -21.47
N CYS A 106 -8.51 10.14 -22.73
CA CYS A 106 -7.95 11.43 -23.12
C CYS A 106 -8.55 11.89 -24.44
N SER A 107 -8.88 13.19 -24.53
CA SER A 107 -9.34 13.85 -25.75
C SER A 107 -8.68 15.21 -25.89
N ASN A 108 -8.27 15.56 -27.12
CA ASN A 108 -7.62 16.85 -27.43
C ASN A 108 -6.43 17.18 -26.49
N GLY A 109 -5.66 16.17 -26.10
CA GLY A 109 -4.48 16.33 -25.23
C GLY A 109 -4.80 16.54 -23.74
N LYS A 110 -6.06 16.36 -23.32
CA LYS A 110 -6.48 16.49 -21.91
C LYS A 110 -7.24 15.26 -21.45
N LEU A 111 -7.08 14.91 -20.18
CA LEU A 111 -7.85 13.84 -19.54
C LEU A 111 -9.34 14.21 -19.50
N THR A 112 -10.18 13.25 -19.87
CA THR A 112 -11.64 13.40 -19.77
C THR A 112 -12.06 13.36 -18.29
N PRO A 113 -13.28 13.83 -17.94
CA PRO A 113 -13.69 14.05 -16.55
C PRO A 113 -13.49 12.83 -15.63
N ASN A 114 -13.81 11.63 -16.10
CA ASN A 114 -13.70 10.39 -15.31
C ASN A 114 -12.26 10.05 -14.94
N PHE A 115 -11.27 10.53 -15.69
CA PHE A 115 -9.85 10.15 -15.53
C PHE A 115 -8.98 11.30 -14.99
N ARG A 116 -9.58 12.43 -14.60
CA ARG A 116 -8.85 13.58 -14.04
C ARG A 116 -8.11 13.27 -12.73
N TYR A 117 -8.42 12.15 -12.08
CA TYR A 117 -7.73 11.69 -10.87
C TYR A 117 -6.31 11.15 -11.15
N ILE A 118 -6.00 10.74 -12.39
CA ILE A 118 -4.74 10.08 -12.74
C ILE A 118 -3.50 10.90 -12.34
N PRO A 119 -3.40 12.22 -12.61
CA PRO A 119 -2.22 13.01 -12.25
C PRO A 119 -1.98 13.06 -10.73
N ASP A 120 -3.04 13.03 -9.92
CA ASP A 120 -2.90 13.06 -8.47
C ASP A 120 -2.42 11.71 -7.92
N LEU A 121 -2.96 10.59 -8.43
CA LEU A 121 -2.43 9.26 -8.11
C LEU A 121 -0.97 9.11 -8.53
N ARG A 122 -0.59 9.64 -9.70
CA ARG A 122 0.80 9.62 -10.16
C ARG A 122 1.73 10.37 -9.20
N LYS A 123 1.35 11.57 -8.75
CA LYS A 123 2.13 12.34 -7.78
C LYS A 123 2.32 11.59 -6.46
N ILE A 124 1.30 10.88 -5.99
CA ILE A 124 1.38 10.06 -4.76
C ILE A 124 2.41 8.94 -4.96
N ASN A 125 2.26 8.16 -6.04
CA ASN A 125 3.18 7.06 -6.35
C ASN A 125 4.62 7.55 -6.56
N GLU A 126 4.82 8.70 -7.21
CA GLU A 126 6.14 9.30 -7.42
C GLU A 126 6.79 9.71 -6.08
N LYS A 127 6.02 10.28 -5.13
CA LYS A 127 6.51 10.59 -3.78
C LYS A 127 6.88 9.33 -3.00
N GLU A 128 6.04 8.30 -3.04
CA GLU A 128 6.31 7.03 -2.35
C GLU A 128 7.55 6.34 -2.93
N ALA A 129 7.69 6.30 -4.25
CA ALA A 129 8.87 5.76 -4.92
C ALA A 129 10.13 6.56 -4.56
N GLN A 130 10.02 7.89 -4.49
CA GLN A 130 11.12 8.76 -4.09
C GLN A 130 11.51 8.52 -2.62
N GLN A 131 10.54 8.37 -1.71
CA GLN A 131 10.77 8.04 -0.31
C GLN A 131 11.46 6.68 -0.15
N LYS A 132 10.98 5.63 -0.83
CA LYS A 132 11.61 4.31 -0.83
C LYS A 132 13.05 4.36 -1.33
N ARG A 133 13.31 5.08 -2.43
CA ARG A 133 14.68 5.29 -2.93
C ARG A 133 15.56 6.00 -1.92
N TYR A 134 15.05 7.05 -1.26
CA TYR A 134 15.79 7.72 -0.18
C TYR A 134 16.11 6.76 0.98
N GLU A 135 15.20 5.86 1.35
CA GLU A 135 15.41 4.88 2.42
C GLU A 135 16.42 3.78 2.02
N GLU A 136 16.41 3.35 0.75
CA GLU A 136 17.34 2.35 0.19
C GLU A 136 18.75 2.91 -0.05
N GLU A 137 18.84 4.16 -0.52
CA GLU A 137 20.11 4.88 -0.78
C GLU A 137 20.66 5.59 0.46
N ALA A 138 19.83 5.78 1.51
CA ALA A 138 20.32 6.27 2.78
C ALA A 138 21.45 5.36 3.24
N PRO A 139 22.63 5.91 3.60
CA PRO A 139 23.66 5.10 4.21
C PRO A 139 23.00 4.38 5.38
N LYS A 140 23.16 3.04 5.45
CA LYS A 140 22.83 2.24 6.64
C LYS A 140 23.66 2.79 7.78
N LYS A 141 23.23 3.92 8.34
CA LYS A 141 23.85 4.54 9.49
C LYS A 141 23.63 3.51 10.58
N GLY A 142 24.71 2.84 10.95
CA GLY A 142 24.73 2.14 12.23
C GLY A 142 24.13 3.07 13.27
N ILE A 143 23.35 2.49 14.17
CA ILE A 143 22.68 3.19 15.27
C ILE A 143 23.65 4.27 15.77
N PRO A 144 23.32 5.58 15.63
CA PRO A 144 24.21 6.63 16.09
C PRO A 144 24.57 6.32 17.53
N ARG A 145 25.87 6.20 17.83
CA ARG A 145 26.41 5.79 19.15
C ARG A 145 26.02 6.71 20.32
N ASN A 146 25.20 7.73 20.09
CA ASN A 146 24.69 8.68 21.08
C ASN A 146 23.18 8.93 20.89
N LEU A 147 22.37 7.88 20.74
CA LEU A 147 20.90 8.02 20.80
C LEU A 147 20.43 7.79 22.22
N SER A 148 19.72 8.77 22.78
CA SER A 148 18.93 8.60 23.98
C SER A 148 17.57 8.06 23.57
N ILE A 149 17.18 6.91 24.15
CA ILE A 149 15.92 6.23 23.88
C ILE A 149 15.18 6.10 25.20
N VAL A 150 13.90 6.48 25.21
CA VAL A 150 13.00 6.31 26.34
C VAL A 150 11.70 5.71 25.83
N THR A 151 11.15 4.74 26.56
CA THR A 151 9.83 4.15 26.26
C THR A 151 8.84 4.51 27.35
N LEU A 152 7.75 5.14 26.96
CA LEU A 152 6.63 5.55 27.80
C LEU A 152 5.45 4.61 27.60
N SER A 153 4.78 4.25 28.69
CA SER A 153 3.46 3.61 28.65
C SER A 153 2.42 4.60 29.14
N LEU A 154 1.51 5.00 28.25
CA LEU A 154 0.39 5.89 28.54
C LEU A 154 -0.86 5.03 28.71
N LYS A 155 -1.60 5.18 29.80
CA LYS A 155 -2.84 4.43 30.06
C LYS A 155 -3.96 5.35 30.55
N GLY A 156 -5.08 5.37 29.83
CA GLY A 156 -6.25 6.18 30.18
C GLY A 156 -7.16 6.47 28.98
N HIS A 157 -7.90 7.57 29.03
CA HIS A 157 -8.76 8.03 27.93
C HIS A 157 -7.97 8.83 26.88
N LEU A 158 -7.01 8.17 26.21
CA LEU A 158 -5.99 8.82 25.38
C LEU A 158 -6.54 9.59 24.17
N PHE A 159 -7.65 9.12 23.60
CA PHE A 159 -8.25 9.68 22.39
C PHE A 159 -9.37 10.68 22.70
N ASP A 160 -10.23 10.41 23.69
CA ASP A 160 -11.30 11.32 24.12
C ASP A 160 -10.72 12.64 24.64
N THR A 161 -9.64 12.56 25.41
CA THR A 161 -8.93 13.72 25.97
C THR A 161 -7.97 14.37 24.98
N LYS A 162 -7.76 13.74 23.81
CA LYS A 162 -6.71 14.09 22.82
C LYS A 162 -5.28 14.07 23.36
N CYS A 163 -5.06 13.46 24.54
CA CYS A 163 -3.75 13.37 25.17
C CYS A 163 -2.70 12.76 24.24
N PHE A 164 -3.06 11.69 23.50
CA PHE A 164 -2.12 11.04 22.58
C PHE A 164 -1.64 11.97 21.46
N ASN A 165 -2.56 12.72 20.85
CA ASN A 165 -2.22 13.67 19.79
C ASN A 165 -1.30 14.76 20.33
N SER A 166 -1.61 15.31 21.51
CA SER A 166 -0.75 16.32 22.14
C SER A 166 0.65 15.79 22.47
N CYS A 167 0.79 14.51 22.83
CA CYS A 167 2.10 13.89 23.03
C CYS A 167 2.91 13.81 21.73
N ILE A 168 2.26 13.48 20.61
CA ILE A 168 2.89 13.47 19.28
C ILE A 168 3.31 14.89 18.87
N ASP A 169 2.43 15.87 19.05
CA ASP A 169 2.71 17.28 18.72
C ASP A 169 3.95 17.79 19.49
N ILE A 170 4.09 17.42 20.77
CA ILE A 170 5.27 17.74 21.59
C ILE A 170 6.53 17.07 21.04
N CYS A 171 6.45 15.81 20.61
CA CYS A 171 7.57 15.11 19.98
C CYS A 171 8.03 15.84 18.71
N GLU A 172 7.09 16.27 17.86
CA GLU A 172 7.38 17.02 16.64
C GLU A 172 8.00 18.40 16.95
N GLU A 173 7.46 19.14 17.92
CA GLU A 173 7.96 20.45 18.34
C GLU A 173 9.44 20.39 18.78
N HIS A 174 9.83 19.33 19.50
CA HIS A 174 11.19 19.16 20.02
C HIS A 174 12.12 18.39 19.06
N SER A 175 11.64 18.08 17.83
CA SER A 175 12.37 17.28 16.85
C SER A 175 12.81 15.91 17.40
N VAL A 176 11.97 15.29 18.22
CA VAL A 176 12.15 13.95 18.78
C VAL A 176 11.45 12.94 17.87
N GLN A 177 12.18 11.91 17.44
CA GLN A 177 11.57 10.82 16.68
C GLN A 177 10.75 9.94 17.62
N PHE A 178 9.59 9.48 17.18
CA PHE A 178 8.77 8.57 17.97
C PHE A 178 8.37 7.33 17.18
N ARG A 179 8.12 6.24 17.90
CA ARG A 179 7.61 4.98 17.36
C ARG A 179 6.57 4.41 18.32
N VAL A 180 5.41 4.03 17.80
CA VAL A 180 4.41 3.29 18.57
C VAL A 180 4.83 1.81 18.57
N ILE A 181 5.14 1.25 19.74
CA ILE A 181 5.53 -0.15 19.90
C ILE A 181 4.29 -1.06 19.95
N GLY A 182 3.24 -0.58 20.62
CA GLY A 182 2.00 -1.31 20.79
C GLY A 182 0.91 -0.39 21.32
N TRP A 183 -0.33 -0.75 21.03
CA TRP A 183 -1.50 -0.09 21.56
C TRP A 183 -2.59 -1.11 21.87
N ASP A 184 -3.41 -0.82 22.86
CA ASP A 184 -4.67 -1.50 23.12
C ASP A 184 -5.73 -0.41 23.28
N ILE A 185 -6.79 -0.51 22.49
CA ILE A 185 -7.81 0.53 22.40
C ILE A 185 -9.07 -0.02 23.06
N GLY A 186 -9.44 0.56 24.20
CA GLY A 186 -10.69 0.26 24.86
C GLY A 186 -11.88 0.55 23.94
N ASN A 187 -12.75 -0.43 23.71
CA ASN A 187 -13.88 -0.30 22.79
C ASN A 187 -15.18 0.13 23.50
N GLN A 188 -15.07 0.58 24.75
CA GLN A 188 -16.18 1.01 25.59
C GLN A 188 -15.74 2.23 26.42
N SER A 189 -16.69 3.09 26.78
CA SER A 189 -16.43 4.30 27.60
C SER A 189 -15.89 4.00 29.01
N THR A 190 -15.88 2.73 29.43
CA THR A 190 -15.37 2.25 30.71
C THR A 190 -14.02 1.56 30.60
N GLN A 191 -13.51 1.34 29.38
CA GLN A 191 -12.23 0.68 29.13
C GLN A 191 -11.17 1.74 28.80
N PHE A 192 -10.04 1.68 29.49
CA PHE A 192 -8.91 2.55 29.19
C PHE A 192 -8.18 2.07 27.94
N SER A 193 -7.63 3.02 27.19
CA SER A 193 -6.67 2.75 26.12
C SER A 193 -5.26 2.77 26.71
N SER A 194 -4.39 1.88 26.25
CA SER A 194 -2.97 1.90 26.58
C SER A 194 -2.14 2.03 25.31
N VAL A 195 -1.13 2.90 25.32
CA VAL A 195 -0.20 3.09 24.20
C VAL A 195 1.23 3.09 24.72
N SER A 196 2.09 2.27 24.12
CA SER A 196 3.53 2.28 24.36
C SER A 196 4.24 3.10 23.30
N LEU A 197 4.76 4.26 23.70
CA LEU A 197 5.43 5.23 22.84
C LEU A 197 6.94 5.22 23.11
N GLN A 198 7.72 4.86 22.11
CA GLN A 198 9.17 4.96 22.15
C GLN A 198 9.62 6.28 21.54
N MET A 199 10.39 7.05 22.29
CA MET A 199 10.95 8.33 21.90
C MET A 199 12.46 8.19 21.71
N VAL A 200 12.99 8.79 20.65
CA VAL A 200 14.38 8.68 20.23
C VAL A 200 14.91 10.07 19.85
N ALA A 201 15.96 10.51 20.55
CA ALA A 201 16.62 11.78 20.28
C ALA A 201 18.15 11.64 20.26
N ARG A 202 18.82 12.51 19.49
CA ARG A 202 20.29 12.62 19.48
C ARG A 202 20.85 13.41 20.66
N GLU A 203 20.03 14.25 21.27
CA GLU A 203 20.40 15.12 22.39
C GLU A 203 19.54 14.75 23.60
N LYS A 204 20.18 14.35 24.71
CA LYS A 204 19.48 13.97 25.94
C LYS A 204 18.62 15.11 26.49
N LEU A 205 19.06 16.36 26.32
CA LEU A 205 18.35 17.55 26.81
C LEU A 205 16.98 17.70 26.14
N LYS A 206 16.93 17.56 24.81
CA LYS A 206 15.65 17.61 24.04
C LYS A 206 14.69 16.49 24.41
N LEU A 207 15.24 15.31 24.74
CA LEU A 207 14.42 14.20 25.21
C LEU A 207 13.84 14.50 26.59
N SER A 208 14.64 15.04 27.51
CA SER A 208 14.19 15.45 28.85
C SER A 208 13.12 16.53 28.77
N ASP A 209 13.34 17.58 27.98
CA ASP A 209 12.38 18.69 27.82
C ASP A 209 11.03 18.20 27.24
N ALA A 210 11.08 17.25 26.29
CA ALA A 210 9.88 16.65 25.73
C ALA A 210 9.16 15.73 26.73
N LEU A 211 9.92 14.98 27.55
CA LEU A 211 9.37 14.13 28.61
C LEU A 211 8.65 14.96 29.68
N ASP A 212 9.28 16.03 30.17
CA ASP A 212 8.69 16.91 31.19
C ASP A 212 7.36 17.51 30.69
N LYS A 213 7.30 17.93 29.42
CA LYS A 213 6.06 18.45 28.81
C LYS A 213 5.00 17.36 28.60
N ILE A 214 5.40 16.13 28.29
CA ILE A 214 4.46 15.01 28.14
C ILE A 214 3.89 14.60 29.50
N GLU A 215 4.70 14.61 30.56
CA GLU A 215 4.24 14.40 31.94
C GLU A 215 3.20 15.45 32.35
N GLU A 216 3.45 16.73 32.06
CA GLU A 216 2.47 17.80 32.32
C GLU A 216 1.13 17.59 31.58
N VAL A 217 1.17 17.10 30.33
CA VAL A 217 -0.04 16.82 29.56
C VAL A 217 -0.75 15.58 30.08
N ALA A 218 -0.02 14.53 30.45
CA ALA A 218 -0.58 13.31 31.03
C ALA A 218 -1.29 13.59 32.36
N GLU A 219 -0.70 14.42 33.23
CA GLU A 219 -1.34 14.86 34.47
C GLU A 219 -2.64 15.64 34.20
N LYS A 220 -2.62 16.59 33.26
CA LYS A 220 -3.82 17.37 32.88
C LYS A 220 -4.94 16.49 32.32
N CYS A 221 -4.60 15.43 31.62
CA CYS A 221 -5.55 14.50 31.00
C CYS A 221 -5.93 13.32 31.91
N ASN A 222 -5.41 13.27 33.15
CA ASN A 222 -5.61 12.17 34.10
C ASN A 222 -5.25 10.80 33.48
N VAL A 223 -4.11 10.75 32.80
CA VAL A 223 -3.53 9.58 32.16
C VAL A 223 -2.38 9.06 33.02
N GLU A 224 -2.36 7.77 33.31
CA GLU A 224 -1.24 7.11 34.00
C GLU A 224 -0.06 7.00 33.02
N LEU A 225 1.12 7.47 33.46
CA LEU A 225 2.36 7.40 32.70
C LEU A 225 3.36 6.54 33.47
N GLU A 226 3.87 5.49 32.83
CA GLU A 226 4.95 4.63 33.35
C GLU A 226 6.17 4.66 32.42
N ASN A 227 7.34 4.93 33.00
CA ASN A 227 8.63 4.87 32.31
C ASN A 227 9.12 3.41 32.28
N VAL A 228 9.11 2.79 31.10
CA VAL A 228 9.34 1.34 30.97
C VAL A 228 10.83 0.98 30.89
N GLU A 229 11.71 1.88 30.42
CA GLU A 229 13.18 1.66 30.43
C GLU A 229 13.96 2.93 29.98
N GLU A 230 14.93 3.39 30.79
CA GLU A 230 16.01 4.31 30.36
C GLU A 230 17.24 3.47 29.99
N SER A 231 17.34 2.96 28.76
CA SER A 231 18.58 2.32 28.30
C SER A 231 19.47 3.35 27.62
N THR A 232 20.47 3.88 28.33
CA THR A 232 21.56 4.62 27.68
C THR A 232 22.52 3.57 27.11
N MET A 233 22.39 3.22 25.82
CA MET A 233 23.41 2.39 25.17
C MET A 233 24.66 3.26 24.96
N ALA A 234 25.67 3.03 25.81
CA ALA A 234 27.01 3.61 25.70
C ALA A 234 27.84 2.95 24.59
#